data_AF-X1N3C1-F1
#
_entry.id   AF-X1N3C1-F1
#
_cell.length_a   1.000
_cell.length_b   1.000
_cell.length_c   1.000
_cell.angle_alpha   90.00
_cell.angle_beta   90.00
_cell.angle_gamma   90.00
#
_symmetry.space_group_name_H-M   'P 1'
#
loop_
_entity.id
_entity.type
_entity.pdbx_description
1 polymer ?
#
loop_
_entity_poly.entity_id
_entity_poly.type
_entity_poly.pdbx_seq_one_letter_code
_entity_poly.pdbx_strand_id
1 'polypeptide(L)'
;VDILPDILKGTILNLTFSKQMTWAGCDIKFARPIRWILALYDNEIIKFSIANLNSGNVTFGHRTLHPEPIAIKDAGSYFKLLQDKGKVIANDIKRKELILNQMGKLDWKIRKKESGK
;
A
#
# COMPACT_ATOMS: atom_id res chain seq x y z
N VAL A 1 -3.87 -16.76 15.56
CA VAL A 1 -3.35 -15.42 15.16
C VAL A 1 -2.20 -14.95 16.07
N ASP A 2 -1.97 -15.64 17.18
CA ASP A 2 -1.22 -15.13 18.34
C ASP A 2 0.29 -14.95 18.12
N ILE A 3 0.88 -15.67 17.17
CA ILE A 3 2.30 -15.52 16.80
C ILE A 3 2.56 -14.41 15.77
N LEU A 4 1.53 -13.96 15.06
CA LEU A 4 1.67 -12.98 13.98
C LEU A 4 2.18 -11.62 14.46
N PRO A 5 1.75 -11.06 15.61
CA PRO A 5 2.30 -9.82 16.16
C PRO A 5 3.83 -9.80 16.21
N ASP A 6 4.44 -10.85 16.78
CA ASP A 6 5.89 -10.92 16.98
C ASP A 6 6.65 -11.12 15.67
N ILE A 7 6.12 -11.97 14.77
CA ILE A 7 6.69 -12.19 13.44
C ILE A 7 6.65 -10.89 12.62
N LEU A 8 5.51 -10.19 12.59
CA LEU A 8 5.36 -8.95 11.84
C LEU A 8 6.26 -7.85 12.40
N LYS A 9 6.30 -7.70 13.72
CA LYS A 9 7.17 -6.74 14.39
C LYS A 9 8.65 -7.03 14.11
N GLY A 10 9.08 -8.27 14.27
CA GLY A 10 10.45 -8.69 13.95
C GLY A 10 10.80 -8.46 12.48
N THR A 11 9.88 -8.80 11.57
CA THR A 11 10.08 -8.56 10.12
C THR A 11 10.28 -7.09 9.81
N ILE A 12 9.43 -6.20 10.33
CA ILE A 12 9.53 -4.75 10.07
C ILE A 12 10.83 -4.17 10.61
N LEU A 13 11.28 -4.61 11.80
CA LEU A 13 12.51 -4.15 12.44
C LEU A 13 13.78 -4.68 11.76
N ASN A 14 13.70 -5.84 11.10
CA ASN A 14 14.82 -6.44 10.39
C ASN A 14 14.99 -5.93 8.95
N LEU A 15 14.10 -5.06 8.47
CA LEU A 15 14.25 -4.46 7.14
C LEU A 15 15.48 -3.54 7.09
N THR A 16 16.43 -3.90 6.24
CA THR A 16 17.65 -3.13 6.00
C THR A 16 17.48 -2.21 4.79
N PHE A 17 17.97 -0.99 4.91
CA PHE A 17 17.88 0.02 3.86
C PHE A 17 19.24 0.69 3.69
N SER A 18 19.58 1.10 2.47
CA SER A 18 20.85 1.79 2.17
C SER A 18 20.98 3.14 2.88
N LYS A 19 19.87 3.83 3.14
CA LYS A 19 19.78 5.02 3.99
C LYS A 19 18.76 4.75 5.10
N GLN A 20 19.23 4.71 6.33
CA GLN A 20 18.39 4.56 7.51
C GLN A 20 18.22 5.92 8.20
N MET A 21 17.01 6.21 8.66
CA MET A 21 16.73 7.33 9.54
C MET A 21 16.37 6.77 10.91
N THR A 22 17.03 7.27 11.95
CA THR A 22 16.57 7.15 13.34
C THR A 22 15.63 8.31 13.60
N TRP A 23 14.48 8.05 14.23
CA TRP A 23 13.54 9.12 14.54
C TRP A 23 13.69 9.53 15.99
N ALA A 24 13.60 10.84 16.25
CA ALA A 24 13.73 11.37 17.60
C ALA A 24 12.69 10.71 18.54
N GLY A 25 13.17 10.08 19.61
CA GLY A 25 12.34 9.43 20.63
C GLY A 25 12.08 7.93 20.42
N CYS A 26 12.51 7.32 19.32
CA CYS A 26 12.35 5.87 19.09
C CYS A 26 13.60 5.28 18.42
N ASP A 27 14.17 4.22 19.00
CA ASP A 27 15.38 3.55 18.49
C ASP A 27 15.09 2.61 17.31
N ILE A 28 14.24 3.06 16.38
CA ILE A 28 13.85 2.30 15.19
C ILE A 28 14.56 2.88 13.99
N LYS A 29 15.21 1.99 13.24
CA LYS A 29 15.84 2.31 11.96
C LYS A 29 14.91 1.91 10.83
N PHE A 30 14.43 2.89 10.08
CA PHE A 30 13.62 2.65 8.88
C PHE A 30 14.00 3.65 7.79
N ALA A 31 13.72 3.34 6.52
CA ALA A 31 14.03 4.25 5.42
C ALA A 31 13.35 5.62 5.58
N ARG A 32 12.13 5.65 6.13
CA ARG A 32 11.30 6.84 6.32
C ARG A 32 10.30 6.66 7.46
N PRO A 33 9.87 7.75 8.11
CA PRO A 33 8.47 8.10 8.31
C PRO A 33 7.32 7.07 8.23
N ILE A 34 7.28 5.90 8.86
CA ILE A 34 6.06 5.07 8.93
C ILE A 34 4.93 5.94 9.51
N ARG A 35 3.82 6.01 8.78
CA ARG A 35 2.68 6.87 9.13
C ARG A 35 1.52 6.08 9.74
N TRP A 36 1.32 4.84 9.30
CA TRP A 36 0.31 3.93 9.81
C TRP A 36 0.74 2.48 9.51
N ILE A 37 0.11 1.53 10.20
CA ILE A 37 0.31 0.10 9.99
C ILE A 37 -1.07 -0.54 9.81
N LEU A 38 -1.35 -1.04 8.61
CA LEU A 38 -2.51 -1.89 8.35
C LEU A 38 -2.10 -3.35 8.56
N ALA A 39 -2.73 -4.04 9.50
CA ALA A 39 -2.45 -5.46 9.74
C ALA A 39 -3.76 -6.23 10.02
N LEU A 40 -4.16 -7.05 9.04
CA LEU A 40 -5.38 -7.83 9.06
C LEU A 40 -5.09 -9.29 8.75
N TYR A 41 -5.75 -10.20 9.46
CA TYR A 41 -5.84 -11.63 9.13
C TYR A 41 -7.32 -11.95 8.92
N ASP A 42 -7.70 -12.23 7.68
CA ASP A 42 -9.11 -12.24 7.26
C ASP A 42 -9.84 -10.96 7.70
N ASN A 43 -10.73 -11.03 8.67
CA ASN A 43 -11.50 -9.92 9.24
C ASN A 43 -10.99 -9.46 10.63
N GLU A 44 -9.91 -10.04 11.13
CA GLU A 44 -9.35 -9.75 12.45
C GLU A 44 -8.17 -8.77 12.37
N ILE A 45 -8.15 -7.79 13.27
CA ILE A 45 -7.03 -6.87 13.41
C ILE A 45 -5.92 -7.55 14.20
N ILE A 46 -4.75 -7.69 13.58
CA ILE A 46 -3.55 -8.20 14.25
C ILE A 46 -2.97 -7.04 15.06
N LYS A 47 -3.24 -7.00 16.37
CA LYS A 47 -2.81 -5.92 17.26
C LYS A 47 -1.34 -6.04 17.62
N PHE A 48 -0.55 -5.04 17.26
CA PHE A 48 0.83 -4.86 17.72
C PHE A 48 1.22 -3.39 17.61
N SER A 49 2.33 -3.05 18.25
CA SER A 49 2.87 -1.69 18.24
C SER A 49 4.34 -1.69 17.86
N ILE A 50 4.71 -0.71 17.05
CA ILE A 50 6.09 -0.41 16.65
C ILE A 50 6.34 1.05 16.99
N ALA A 51 7.28 1.30 17.90
CA ALA A 51 7.49 2.63 18.48
C ALA A 51 6.17 3.16 19.09
N ASN A 52 5.67 4.28 18.57
CA ASN A 52 4.44 4.94 18.97
C ASN A 52 3.26 4.67 18.02
N LEU A 53 3.42 3.74 17.06
CA LEU A 53 2.39 3.38 16.09
C LEU A 53 1.73 2.07 16.47
N ASN A 54 0.40 2.08 16.49
CA ASN A 54 -0.41 0.88 16.66
C ASN A 54 -0.89 0.38 15.29
N SER A 55 -0.90 -0.92 15.10
CA SER A 55 -1.58 -1.52 13.96
C SER A 55 -3.09 -1.34 14.07
N GLY A 56 -3.75 -1.27 12.91
CA GLY A 56 -5.18 -1.13 12.83
C GLY A 56 -5.72 -1.59 11.48
N ASN A 57 -6.96 -1.18 11.19
CA ASN A 57 -7.67 -1.53 9.96
C ASN A 57 -7.82 -0.34 8.99
N VAL A 58 -7.05 0.72 9.19
CA VAL A 58 -7.12 1.94 8.37
C VAL A 58 -5.92 2.02 7.44
N THR A 59 -6.17 2.38 6.19
CA THR A 59 -5.14 2.71 5.20
C THR A 59 -5.44 4.05 4.53
N PHE A 60 -4.49 4.55 3.75
CA PHE A 60 -4.62 5.81 3.03
C PHE A 60 -4.34 5.61 1.55
N GLY A 61 -5.06 6.35 0.71
CA GLY A 61 -4.90 6.35 -0.74
C GLY A 61 -3.90 7.39 -1.23
N HIS A 62 -4.15 7.90 -2.43
CA HIS A 62 -3.36 8.94 -3.04
C HIS A 62 -3.55 10.27 -2.32
N ARG A 63 -2.45 10.84 -1.82
CA ARG A 63 -2.42 12.04 -0.97
C ARG A 63 -3.28 13.23 -1.45
N THR A 64 -3.46 13.42 -2.75
CA THR A 64 -4.25 14.53 -3.33
C THR A 64 -5.59 14.11 -3.90
N LEU A 65 -5.72 12.87 -4.40
CA LEU A 65 -6.95 12.42 -5.07
C LEU A 65 -7.94 11.83 -4.06
N HIS A 66 -7.43 11.33 -2.93
CA HIS A 66 -8.22 10.82 -1.82
C HIS A 66 -7.39 10.90 -0.52
N PRO A 67 -7.31 12.07 0.14
CA PRO A 67 -6.56 12.25 1.39
C PRO A 67 -7.20 11.55 2.59
N GLU A 68 -8.50 11.26 2.51
CA GLU A 68 -9.27 10.68 3.61
C GLU A 68 -8.87 9.24 3.93
N PRO A 69 -8.94 8.84 5.22
CA PRO A 69 -8.67 7.47 5.64
C PRO A 69 -9.69 6.47 5.05
N ILE A 70 -9.21 5.27 4.77
CA ILE A 70 -10.00 4.16 4.23
C ILE A 70 -9.98 3.02 5.25
N ALA A 71 -11.12 2.76 5.89
CA ALA A 71 -11.29 1.59 6.74
C ALA A 71 -11.44 0.32 5.88
N ILE A 72 -10.66 -0.70 6.21
CA ILE A 72 -10.63 -2.01 5.57
C ILE A 72 -11.27 -3.01 6.55
N LYS A 73 -12.32 -3.70 6.13
CA LYS A 73 -13.03 -4.66 6.99
C LYS A 73 -12.37 -6.02 7.01
N ASP A 74 -11.86 -6.43 5.85
CA ASP A 74 -11.22 -7.72 5.64
C ASP A 74 -10.02 -7.58 4.69
N ALA A 75 -9.03 -8.45 4.86
CA ALA A 75 -7.79 -8.44 4.09
C ALA A 75 -8.04 -8.61 2.57
N GLY A 76 -9.07 -9.37 2.17
CA GLY A 76 -9.42 -9.60 0.76
C GLY A 76 -9.92 -8.33 0.05
N SER A 77 -10.62 -7.46 0.78
CA SER A 77 -11.16 -6.20 0.25
C SER A 77 -10.09 -5.12 0.01
N TYR A 78 -8.88 -5.26 0.59
CA TYR A 78 -7.83 -4.25 0.59
C TYR A 78 -7.51 -3.70 -0.80
N PHE A 79 -7.15 -4.58 -1.74
CA PHE A 79 -6.71 -4.17 -3.08
C PHE A 79 -7.81 -3.45 -3.86
N LYS A 80 -9.05 -3.93 -3.73
CA LYS A 80 -10.20 -3.33 -4.41
C LYS A 80 -10.53 -1.95 -3.84
N LEU A 81 -10.62 -1.83 -2.51
CA LEU A 81 -10.92 -0.55 -1.85
C LEU A 81 -9.85 0.50 -2.09
N LEU A 82 -8.57 0.11 -2.05
CA LEU A 82 -7.46 1.02 -2.30
C LEU A 82 -7.44 1.51 -3.76
N GLN A 83 -7.79 0.64 -4.71
CA GLN A 83 -7.91 1.03 -6.11
C GLN A 83 -9.11 1.94 -6.35
N ASP A 84 -10.30 1.53 -5.89
CA ASP A 84 -11.57 2.21 -6.23
C ASP A 84 -11.69 3.56 -5.52
N LYS A 85 -11.42 3.58 -4.20
CA LYS A 85 -11.51 4.79 -3.37
C LYS A 85 -10.17 5.52 -3.33
N GLY A 86 -9.12 4.81 -2.97
CA GLY A 86 -7.79 5.39 -2.75
C GLY A 86 -7.06 5.82 -4.02
N LYS A 87 -7.55 5.46 -5.21
CA LYS A 87 -6.90 5.77 -6.50
C LYS A 87 -5.47 5.25 -6.60
N VAL A 88 -5.16 4.15 -5.91
CA VAL A 88 -3.84 3.51 -5.91
C VAL A 88 -3.97 2.03 -6.24
N ILE A 89 -3.17 1.56 -7.20
CA ILE A 89 -3.09 0.14 -7.57
C ILE A 89 -1.87 -0.46 -6.87
N ALA A 90 -2.09 -1.14 -5.75
CA ALA A 90 -1.02 -1.75 -4.96
C ALA A 90 -0.45 -3.05 -5.55
N ASN A 91 -1.22 -3.76 -6.38
CA ASN A 91 -0.75 -4.98 -7.06
C ASN A 91 0.08 -4.58 -8.31
N ASP A 92 1.34 -4.97 -8.32
CA ASP A 92 2.33 -4.64 -9.35
C ASP A 92 2.05 -5.32 -10.69
N ILE A 93 1.67 -6.60 -10.68
CA ILE A 93 1.30 -7.36 -11.89
C ILE A 93 0.09 -6.70 -12.56
N LYS A 94 -0.98 -6.46 -11.80
CA LYS A 94 -2.19 -5.79 -12.30
C LYS A 94 -1.88 -4.39 -12.83
N ARG A 95 -1.00 -3.64 -12.15
CA ARG A 95 -0.58 -2.31 -12.60
C ARG A 95 0.18 -2.39 -13.93
N LYS A 96 1.08 -3.36 -14.10
CA LYS A 96 1.83 -3.57 -15.35
C LYS A 96 0.89 -3.88 -16.52
N GLU A 97 -0.04 -4.81 -16.33
CA GLU A 97 -1.03 -5.19 -17.36
C GLU A 97 -1.88 -4.00 -17.81
N LEU A 98 -2.35 -3.19 -16.87
CA LEU A 98 -3.13 -1.99 -17.17
C LEU A 98 -2.35 -0.98 -17.99
N ILE A 99 -1.08 -0.75 -17.65
CA ILE A 99 -0.19 0.15 -18.40
C ILE A 99 -0.01 -0.35 -19.83
N LEU A 100 0.30 -1.63 -20.02
CA LEU A 100 0.49 -2.23 -21.36
C LEU A 100 -0.80 -2.14 -22.20
N ASN A 101 -1.95 -2.44 -21.60
CA ASN A 101 -3.25 -2.33 -22.27
C ASN A 101 -3.58 -0.89 -22.66
N GLN A 102 -3.27 0.08 -21.80
CA GLN A 102 -3.46 1.51 -22.11
C GLN A 102 -2.54 1.96 -23.25
N MET A 103 -1.28 1.52 -23.26
CA MET A 103 -0.33 1.80 -24.35
C MET A 103 -0.85 1.26 -25.68
N GLY A 104 -1.28 0.00 -25.73
CA GLY A 104 -1.83 -0.59 -26.96
C GLY A 104 -3.10 0.12 -27.47
N LYS A 105 -3.99 0.53 -26.56
CA LYS A 105 -5.18 1.33 -26.92
C LYS A 105 -4.82 2.71 -27.48
N LEU A 106 -3.77 3.33 -26.94
CA LEU A 106 -3.29 4.62 -27.41
C LEU A 106 -2.68 4.51 -28.82
N ASP A 107 -1.82 3.50 -29.03
CA ASP A 107 -1.20 3.22 -30.33
C ASP A 107 -2.27 2.95 -31.41
N TRP A 108 -3.27 2.13 -31.10
CA TRP A 108 -4.40 1.88 -32.00
C TRP A 108 -5.16 3.17 -32.37
N LYS A 109 -5.39 4.07 -31.40
CA LYS A 109 -6.07 5.35 -31.64
C LYS A 109 -5.23 6.27 -32.55
N ILE A 110 -3.92 6.32 -32.34
CA ILE A 110 -2.99 7.12 -33.15
C ILE A 110 -3.01 6.62 -34.60
N ARG A 111 -2.82 5.31 -34.81
CA ARG A 111 -2.84 4.69 -36.15
C ARG A 111 -4.15 4.93 -36.90
N LYS A 112 -5.29 4.84 -36.21
CA LYS A 112 -6.60 5.15 -36.82
C LYS A 112 -6.69 6.61 -37.27
N LYS A 113 -6.25 7.53 -36.42
CA LYS A 113 -6.27 8.97 -36.71
C LYS A 113 -5.37 9.33 -37.89
N GLU A 114 -4.23 8.67 -38.04
CA GLU A 114 -3.31 8.84 -39.18
C GLU A 114 -3.83 8.20 -40.48
N SER A 115 -4.65 7.15 -40.38
CA SER A 115 -5.21 6.45 -41.54
C SER A 115 -6.45 7.10 -42.14
N GLY A 116 -6.84 8.31 -41.70
CA GLY A 116 -7.91 9.09 -42.34
C GLY A 116 -9.30 8.44 -42.34
N LYS A 117 -9.63 7.64 -41.32
CA LYS A 117 -11.00 7.15 -41.03
C LYS A 117 -11.41 7.48 -39.61
#